data_AF-A0A6J6EIC4-F1
#
_entry.id   AF-A0A6J6EIC4-F1
#
_cell.length_a   1.000
_cell.length_b   1.000
_cell.length_c   1.000
_cell.angle_alpha   90.00
_cell.angle_beta   90.00
_cell.angle_gamma   90.00
#
_symmetry.space_group_name_H-M   'P 1'
#
loop_
_entity.id
_entity.type
_entity.pdbx_description
1 polymer ?
#
loop_
_entity_poly.entity_id
_entity_poly.type
_entity_poly.pdbx_seq_one_letter_code
_entity_poly.pdbx_strand_id
1 'polypeptide(L)'
;MQEGAQRLKKVLSSLESEGLLSSEQTNLVHTRFESLEGSDSRKSIFAEIAAYLGGAFVSIATLFLVANIWDEAPRAVRVGALTALAIALFVIATLLGNVTAMRLRLTSVLSLGSAIAATAATGFAFDFDGAPSLPLSVGTVISLYAFIKYKHEILHVGTYGYLFITGLMILGSITSIEPEDSVVYPLYWIILASIWMYLSWSRMINQTLGYLISAATYFLATQFLFISDERFFSYLATMVIAPLLAWIFLQDRRWPLLLGAVLTTTFTTGEFVAATLGGSLGALLGLLAAGIALITTSMVAIRKSR
;
A
#
# COMPACT_ATOMS: atom_id res chain seq x y z
N MET A 1 37.57 -2.21 26.67
CA MET A 1 37.17 -3.16 27.75
C MET A 1 38.27 -3.45 28.76
N GLN A 2 39.56 -3.14 28.52
CA GLN A 2 40.61 -3.21 29.56
C GLN A 2 40.54 -2.06 30.60
N GLU A 3 39.90 -0.94 30.26
CA GLU A 3 39.74 0.19 31.18
C GLU A 3 38.87 -0.11 32.40
N GLY A 4 37.85 -0.96 32.29
CA GLY A 4 36.91 -1.25 33.38
C GLY A 4 37.58 -2.00 34.53
N ALA A 5 38.29 -3.08 34.23
CA ALA A 5 39.07 -3.85 35.19
C ALA A 5 40.22 -3.02 35.80
N GLN A 6 40.88 -2.17 35.01
CA GLN A 6 41.92 -1.28 35.54
C GLN A 6 41.36 -0.20 36.48
N ARG A 7 40.18 0.36 36.18
CA ARG A 7 39.51 1.33 37.06
C ARG A 7 39.05 0.67 38.36
N LEU A 8 38.46 -0.52 38.29
CA LEU A 8 38.05 -1.26 39.48
C LEU A 8 39.26 -1.60 40.37
N LYS A 9 40.37 -2.05 39.77
CA LYS A 9 41.60 -2.34 40.50
C LYS A 9 42.16 -1.12 41.22
N LYS A 10 42.13 0.06 40.58
CA LYS A 10 42.54 1.33 41.20
C LYS A 10 41.64 1.74 42.37
N VAL A 11 40.33 1.58 42.23
CA VAL A 11 39.36 1.91 43.30
C VAL A 11 39.53 0.97 44.49
N LEU A 12 39.67 -0.34 44.25
CA LEU A 12 39.89 -1.32 45.31
C LEU A 12 41.23 -1.09 46.03
N SER A 13 42.30 -0.76 45.31
CA SER A 13 43.58 -0.42 45.95
C SER A 13 43.53 0.87 46.77
N SER A 14 42.70 1.85 46.37
CA SER A 14 42.50 3.08 47.17
C SER A 14 41.78 2.74 48.48
N LEU A 15 40.71 1.97 48.41
CA LEU A 15 39.90 1.58 49.58
C LEU A 15 40.66 0.67 50.56
N GLU A 16 41.58 -0.15 50.05
CA GLU A 16 42.51 -0.92 50.89
C GLU A 16 43.54 -0.01 51.57
N SER A 17 44.11 0.96 50.83
CA SER A 17 45.06 1.93 51.39
C SER A 17 44.44 2.87 52.44
N GLU A 18 43.14 3.11 52.32
CA GLU A 18 42.34 3.89 53.27
C GLU A 18 41.88 3.08 54.49
N GLY A 19 42.23 1.78 54.56
CA GLY A 19 41.90 0.88 55.67
C GLY A 19 40.43 0.48 55.76
N LEU A 20 39.64 0.80 54.73
CA LEU A 20 38.19 0.53 54.67
C LEU A 20 37.88 -0.92 54.23
N LEU A 21 38.83 -1.58 53.57
CA LEU A 21 38.74 -2.97 53.14
C LEU A 21 40.00 -3.74 53.50
N SER A 22 39.86 -5.00 53.90
CA SER A 22 41.00 -5.90 54.08
C SER A 22 41.47 -6.49 52.75
N SER A 23 42.75 -6.86 52.65
CA SER A 23 43.33 -7.49 51.46
C SER A 23 42.58 -8.76 51.03
N GLU A 24 42.01 -9.49 52.00
CA GLU A 24 41.21 -10.69 51.76
C GLU A 24 39.86 -10.36 51.10
N GLN A 25 39.20 -9.27 51.53
CA GLN A 25 37.96 -8.79 50.92
C GLN A 25 38.18 -8.25 49.51
N THR A 26 39.30 -7.54 49.28
CA THR A 26 39.69 -7.05 47.95
C THR A 26 39.89 -8.22 46.96
N ASN A 27 40.58 -9.28 47.38
CA ASN A 27 40.76 -10.48 46.55
C ASN A 27 39.44 -11.21 46.27
N LEU A 28 38.53 -11.25 47.24
CA LEU A 28 37.21 -11.87 47.09
C LEU A 28 36.35 -11.12 46.06
N VAL A 29 36.38 -9.78 46.08
CA VAL A 29 35.70 -8.93 45.09
C VAL A 29 36.34 -9.06 43.71
N HIS A 30 37.67 -9.10 43.61
CA HIS A 30 38.37 -9.31 42.33
C HIS A 30 37.97 -10.65 41.69
N THR A 31 38.00 -11.73 42.48
CA THR A 31 37.63 -13.07 42.03
C THR A 31 36.15 -13.14 41.60
N ARG A 32 35.25 -12.49 42.35
CA ARG A 32 33.83 -12.39 41.99
C ARG A 32 33.61 -11.55 40.73
N PHE A 33 34.36 -10.46 40.54
CA PHE A 33 34.24 -9.60 39.37
C PHE A 33 34.74 -10.30 38.10
N GLU A 34 35.87 -11.02 38.17
CA GLU A 34 36.34 -11.85 37.05
C GLU A 34 35.36 -12.97 36.71
N SER A 35 34.68 -13.54 37.71
CA SER A 35 33.62 -14.54 37.48
C SER A 35 32.35 -13.96 36.81
N LEU A 36 32.10 -12.66 36.95
CA LEU A 36 31.01 -11.95 36.27
C LEU A 36 31.39 -11.53 34.83
N GLU A 37 32.68 -11.25 34.60
CA GLU A 37 33.18 -10.83 33.28
C GLU A 37 33.22 -11.99 32.26
N GLY A 38 33.32 -13.23 32.74
CA GLY A 38 33.31 -14.42 31.90
C GLY A 38 32.04 -15.26 32.04
N SER A 39 30.99 -15.00 31.24
CA SER A 39 30.42 -16.05 30.36
C SER A 39 29.08 -15.76 29.65
N ASP A 40 28.18 -14.88 30.10
CA ASP A 40 26.79 -14.96 29.58
C ASP A 40 26.30 -13.83 28.67
N SER A 41 26.67 -12.57 28.92
CA SER A 41 26.06 -11.42 28.22
C SER A 41 26.37 -11.38 26.71
N ARG A 42 27.63 -11.55 26.30
CA ARG A 42 28.01 -11.50 24.87
C ARG A 42 27.60 -12.76 24.11
N LYS A 43 27.74 -13.95 24.72
CA LYS A 43 27.28 -15.20 24.09
C LYS A 43 25.77 -15.21 23.89
N SER A 44 25.01 -14.65 24.82
CA SER A 44 23.56 -14.50 24.70
C SER A 44 23.15 -13.55 23.56
N ILE A 45 23.78 -12.38 23.46
CA ILE A 45 23.50 -11.43 22.35
C ILE A 45 23.91 -12.01 20.99
N PHE A 46 25.08 -12.65 20.90
CA PHE A 46 25.49 -13.33 19.66
C PHE A 46 24.58 -14.51 19.32
N ALA A 47 24.10 -15.26 20.32
CA ALA A 47 23.14 -16.34 20.12
C ALA A 47 21.77 -15.81 19.65
N GLU A 48 21.31 -14.68 20.18
CA GLU A 48 20.06 -14.04 19.76
C GLU A 48 20.15 -13.49 18.33
N ILE A 49 21.24 -12.79 18.00
CA ILE A 49 21.51 -12.33 16.62
C ILE A 49 21.63 -13.52 15.67
N ALA A 50 22.35 -14.58 16.05
CA ALA A 50 22.48 -15.79 15.25
C ALA A 50 21.14 -16.51 15.08
N ALA A 51 20.26 -16.49 16.10
CA ALA A 51 18.93 -17.07 16.02
C ALA A 51 18.01 -16.27 15.08
N TYR A 52 17.99 -14.94 15.16
CA TYR A 52 17.22 -14.12 14.22
C TYR A 52 17.74 -14.23 12.79
N LEU A 53 19.06 -14.18 12.62
CA LEU A 53 19.69 -14.31 11.31
C LEU A 53 19.48 -15.71 10.73
N GLY A 54 19.61 -16.75 11.57
CA GLY A 54 19.31 -18.14 11.21
C GLY A 54 17.85 -18.34 10.84
N GLY A 55 16.92 -17.77 11.61
CA GLY A 55 15.49 -17.80 11.31
C GLY A 55 15.15 -17.09 10.00
N ALA A 56 15.78 -15.94 9.73
CA ALA A 56 15.65 -15.23 8.46
C ALA A 56 16.20 -16.07 7.30
N PHE A 57 17.39 -16.68 7.45
CA PHE A 57 17.97 -17.56 6.43
C PHE A 57 17.12 -18.80 6.18
N VAL A 58 16.59 -19.45 7.22
CA VAL A 58 15.68 -20.60 7.04
C VAL A 58 14.40 -20.19 6.33
N SER A 59 13.83 -19.04 6.68
CA SER A 59 12.60 -18.53 6.04
C SER A 59 12.84 -18.21 4.57
N ILE A 60 13.92 -17.49 4.25
CA ILE A 60 14.32 -17.16 2.89
C ILE A 60 14.64 -18.44 2.11
N ALA A 61 15.42 -19.35 2.67
CA ALA A 61 15.75 -20.63 2.05
C ALA A 61 14.50 -21.46 1.78
N THR A 62 13.54 -21.51 2.72
CA THR A 62 12.26 -22.21 2.53
C THR A 62 11.46 -21.56 1.42
N LEU A 63 11.37 -20.23 1.37
CA LEU A 63 10.69 -19.51 0.28
C LEU A 63 11.35 -19.78 -1.07
N PHE A 64 12.68 -19.77 -1.14
CA PHE A 64 13.44 -20.07 -2.35
C PHE A 64 13.30 -21.53 -2.78
N LEU A 65 13.31 -22.46 -1.84
CA LEU A 65 13.18 -23.89 -2.10
C LEU A 65 11.76 -24.20 -2.58
N VAL A 66 10.74 -23.61 -1.93
CA VAL A 66 9.37 -23.65 -2.41
C VAL A 66 9.28 -23.04 -3.79
N ALA A 67 9.88 -21.89 -4.07
CA ALA A 67 9.85 -21.27 -5.40
C ALA A 67 10.49 -22.15 -6.48
N ASN A 68 11.65 -22.74 -6.21
CA ASN A 68 12.34 -23.62 -7.16
C ASN A 68 11.56 -24.93 -7.40
N ILE A 69 11.02 -25.55 -6.34
CA ILE A 69 10.16 -26.74 -6.49
C ILE A 69 8.84 -26.38 -7.15
N TRP A 70 8.34 -25.17 -6.90
CA TRP A 70 7.07 -24.71 -7.43
C TRP A 70 7.09 -24.74 -8.95
N ASP A 71 8.17 -24.30 -9.58
CA ASP A 71 8.31 -24.30 -11.04
C ASP A 71 8.52 -25.67 -11.68
N GLU A 72 8.90 -26.68 -10.90
CA GLU A 72 9.00 -28.08 -11.34
C GLU A 72 7.75 -28.90 -11.00
N ALA A 73 6.91 -28.43 -10.06
CA ALA A 73 5.74 -29.16 -9.60
C ALA A 73 4.71 -29.35 -10.72
N PRO A 74 4.06 -30.53 -10.85
CA PRO A 74 3.00 -30.74 -11.82
C PRO A 74 1.87 -29.72 -11.64
N ARG A 75 1.27 -29.28 -12.76
CA ARG A 75 0.14 -28.32 -12.79
C ARG A 75 -0.97 -28.68 -11.80
N ALA A 76 -1.32 -29.96 -11.73
CA ALA A 76 -2.34 -30.48 -10.81
C ALA A 76 -2.02 -30.21 -9.33
N VAL A 77 -0.75 -30.29 -8.94
CA VAL A 77 -0.30 -30.02 -7.56
C VAL A 77 -0.39 -28.53 -7.26
N ARG A 78 0.06 -27.66 -8.17
CA ARG A 78 0.00 -26.20 -7.98
C ARG A 78 -1.43 -25.70 -7.85
N VAL A 79 -2.30 -26.12 -8.77
CA VAL A 79 -3.72 -25.75 -8.78
C VAL A 79 -4.42 -26.34 -7.55
N GLY A 80 -4.18 -27.61 -7.23
CA GLY A 80 -4.78 -28.28 -6.08
C GLY A 80 -4.39 -27.62 -4.75
N ALA A 81 -3.10 -27.32 -4.57
CA ALA A 81 -2.59 -26.65 -3.36
C ALA A 81 -3.16 -25.24 -3.20
N LEU A 82 -3.19 -24.44 -4.27
CA LEU A 82 -3.74 -23.08 -4.22
C LEU A 82 -5.26 -23.08 -4.04
N THR A 83 -5.97 -24.03 -4.65
CA THR A 83 -7.43 -24.17 -4.47
C THR A 83 -7.74 -24.57 -3.03
N ALA A 84 -7.01 -25.55 -2.49
CA ALA A 84 -7.16 -25.97 -1.10
C ALA A 84 -6.85 -24.82 -0.13
N LEU A 85 -5.80 -24.04 -0.40
CA LEU A 85 -5.46 -22.85 0.36
C LEU A 85 -6.58 -21.80 0.28
N ALA A 86 -7.08 -21.50 -0.92
CA ALA A 86 -8.16 -20.53 -1.10
C ALA A 86 -9.42 -20.92 -0.32
N ILE A 87 -9.83 -22.19 -0.39
CA ILE A 87 -10.97 -22.73 0.36
C ILE A 87 -10.70 -22.68 1.86
N ALA A 88 -9.53 -23.14 2.33
CA ALA A 88 -9.18 -23.11 3.75
C ALA A 88 -9.21 -21.69 4.31
N LEU A 89 -8.58 -20.73 3.63
CA LEU A 89 -8.58 -19.33 4.03
C LEU A 89 -10.00 -18.74 4.05
N PHE A 90 -10.85 -19.08 3.07
CA PHE A 90 -12.23 -18.63 3.01
C PHE A 90 -13.09 -19.21 4.15
N VAL A 91 -12.95 -20.51 4.41
CA VAL A 91 -13.66 -21.19 5.50
C VAL A 91 -13.21 -20.64 6.86
N ILE A 92 -11.92 -20.47 7.08
CA ILE A 92 -11.41 -19.89 8.32
C ILE A 92 -11.92 -18.45 8.48
N ALA A 93 -11.88 -17.64 7.41
CA ALA A 93 -12.40 -16.27 7.45
C ALA A 93 -13.90 -16.23 7.80
N THR A 94 -14.71 -17.12 7.22
CA THR A 94 -16.15 -17.17 7.51
C THR A 94 -16.47 -17.66 8.92
N LEU A 95 -15.71 -18.63 9.44
CA LEU A 95 -15.84 -19.14 10.81
C LEU A 95 -15.41 -18.11 11.86
N LEU A 96 -14.37 -17.31 11.59
CA LEU A 96 -13.86 -16.34 12.55
C LEU A 96 -14.86 -15.20 12.82
N GLY A 97 -15.59 -14.79 11.77
CA GLY A 97 -16.66 -13.82 11.83
C GLY A 97 -16.21 -12.39 12.18
N ASN A 98 -17.19 -11.54 12.52
CA ASN A 98 -17.01 -10.11 12.77
C ASN A 98 -17.21 -9.69 14.23
N VAL A 99 -17.05 -10.63 15.18
CA VAL A 99 -17.40 -10.41 16.59
C VAL A 99 -16.52 -9.37 17.29
N THR A 100 -15.24 -9.29 16.93
CA THR A 100 -14.30 -8.30 17.48
C THR A 100 -13.54 -7.59 16.39
N ALA A 101 -13.02 -6.38 16.66
CA ALA A 101 -12.22 -5.62 15.70
C ALA A 101 -10.99 -6.41 15.20
N MET A 102 -10.34 -7.17 16.07
CA MET A 102 -9.23 -8.04 15.70
C MET A 102 -9.66 -9.18 14.77
N ARG A 103 -10.79 -9.84 15.07
CA ARG A 103 -11.34 -10.90 14.21
C ARG A 103 -11.79 -10.35 12.86
N LEU A 104 -12.36 -9.15 12.81
CA LEU A 104 -12.75 -8.50 11.57
C LEU A 104 -11.54 -8.17 10.68
N ARG A 105 -10.46 -7.66 11.27
CA ARG A 105 -9.19 -7.42 10.56
C ARG A 105 -8.62 -8.71 9.99
N LEU A 106 -8.52 -9.74 10.83
CA LEU A 106 -8.00 -11.04 10.41
C LEU A 106 -8.89 -11.66 9.32
N THR A 107 -10.21 -11.64 9.47
CA THR A 107 -11.18 -12.08 8.45
C THR A 107 -11.01 -11.34 7.13
N SER A 108 -10.75 -10.03 7.18
CA SER A 108 -10.51 -9.21 5.98
C SER A 108 -9.22 -9.59 5.27
N VAL A 109 -8.14 -9.83 6.01
CA VAL A 109 -6.86 -10.28 5.44
C VAL A 109 -6.98 -11.69 4.87
N LEU A 110 -7.63 -12.61 5.59
CA LEU A 110 -7.81 -13.99 5.15
C LEU A 110 -8.71 -14.09 3.92
N SER A 111 -9.79 -13.31 3.84
CA SER A 111 -10.66 -13.27 2.66
C SER A 111 -9.97 -12.67 1.45
N LEU A 112 -9.14 -11.63 1.63
CA LEU A 112 -8.30 -11.10 0.56
C LEU A 112 -7.24 -12.12 0.12
N GLY A 113 -6.59 -12.80 1.07
CA GLY A 113 -5.64 -13.88 0.78
C GLY A 113 -6.30 -15.05 0.03
N SER A 114 -7.55 -15.37 0.37
CA SER A 114 -8.36 -16.35 -0.37
C SER A 114 -8.62 -15.90 -1.80
N ALA A 115 -8.98 -14.62 -2.02
CA ALA A 115 -9.17 -14.08 -3.37
C ALA A 115 -7.87 -14.16 -4.21
N ILE A 116 -6.71 -13.87 -3.61
CA ILE A 116 -5.40 -13.98 -4.26
C ILE A 116 -5.09 -15.44 -4.60
N ALA A 117 -5.26 -16.35 -3.64
CA ALA A 117 -5.02 -17.77 -3.85
C ALA A 117 -5.96 -18.36 -4.92
N ALA A 118 -7.23 -17.95 -4.95
CA ALA A 118 -8.20 -18.37 -5.96
C ALA A 118 -7.86 -17.82 -7.36
N THR A 119 -7.39 -16.57 -7.42
CA THR A 119 -6.88 -15.96 -8.67
C THR A 119 -5.69 -16.77 -9.19
N ALA A 120 -4.71 -17.05 -8.33
CA ALA A 120 -3.54 -17.84 -8.70
C ALA A 120 -3.92 -19.27 -9.12
N ALA A 121 -4.80 -19.94 -8.38
CA ALA A 121 -5.28 -21.29 -8.70
C ALA A 121 -5.90 -21.35 -10.09
N THR A 122 -6.79 -20.39 -10.40
CA THR A 122 -7.45 -20.31 -11.70
C THR A 122 -6.46 -19.95 -12.82
N GLY A 123 -5.50 -19.07 -12.53
CA GLY A 123 -4.43 -18.70 -13.47
C GLY A 123 -3.52 -19.87 -13.84
N PHE A 124 -3.23 -20.77 -12.91
CA PHE A 124 -2.49 -22.00 -13.22
C PHE A 124 -3.38 -23.10 -13.80
N ALA A 125 -4.70 -23.07 -13.59
CA ALA A 125 -5.62 -24.11 -14.06
C ALA A 125 -5.90 -24.05 -15.56
N PHE A 126 -5.86 -22.86 -16.15
CA PHE A 126 -6.13 -22.63 -17.56
C PHE A 126 -4.93 -21.96 -18.24
N ASP A 127 -4.57 -22.42 -19.44
CA ASP A 127 -3.57 -21.75 -20.25
C ASP A 127 -4.26 -20.64 -21.02
N PHE A 128 -3.81 -19.41 -20.83
CA PHE A 128 -4.38 -18.23 -21.48
C PHE A 128 -3.36 -17.66 -22.46
N ASP A 129 -3.71 -17.61 -23.74
CA ASP A 129 -2.89 -16.99 -24.79
C ASP A 129 -3.03 -15.44 -24.83
N GLY A 130 -3.62 -14.83 -23.78
CA GLY A 130 -3.90 -13.40 -23.70
C GLY A 130 -4.12 -12.90 -22.27
N ALA A 131 -4.75 -11.72 -22.11
CA ALA A 131 -4.98 -11.11 -20.79
C ALA A 131 -5.81 -12.06 -19.88
N PRO A 132 -5.32 -12.41 -18.67
CA PRO A 132 -5.97 -13.39 -17.79
C PRO A 132 -7.18 -12.76 -17.06
N SER A 133 -8.25 -12.48 -17.80
CA SER A 133 -9.48 -11.87 -17.28
C SER A 133 -10.30 -12.82 -16.39
N LEU A 134 -10.33 -14.11 -16.72
CA LEU A 134 -11.06 -15.13 -15.97
C LEU A 134 -10.51 -15.36 -14.55
N PRO A 135 -9.19 -15.57 -14.34
CA PRO A 135 -8.63 -15.73 -12.99
C PRO A 135 -8.92 -14.56 -12.06
N LEU A 136 -8.76 -13.34 -12.58
CA LEU A 136 -8.98 -12.11 -11.82
C LEU A 136 -10.48 -11.86 -11.55
N SER A 137 -11.36 -12.31 -12.44
CA SER A 137 -12.81 -12.29 -12.20
C SER A 137 -13.21 -13.18 -11.02
N VAL A 138 -12.62 -14.38 -10.90
CA VAL A 138 -12.86 -15.28 -9.76
C VAL A 138 -12.42 -14.63 -8.45
N GLY A 139 -11.22 -14.05 -8.41
CA GLY A 139 -10.74 -13.30 -7.26
C GLY A 139 -11.63 -12.11 -6.90
N THR A 140 -12.11 -11.38 -7.91
CA THR A 140 -12.98 -10.22 -7.74
C THR A 140 -14.33 -10.60 -7.13
N VAL A 141 -14.94 -11.71 -7.57
CA VAL A 141 -16.21 -12.19 -6.99
C VAL A 141 -16.05 -12.50 -5.50
N ILE A 142 -14.96 -13.18 -5.12
CA ILE A 142 -14.68 -13.53 -3.72
C ILE A 142 -14.43 -12.26 -2.90
N SER A 143 -13.61 -11.34 -3.42
CA SER A 143 -13.28 -10.07 -2.77
C SER A 143 -14.53 -9.20 -2.57
N LEU A 144 -15.36 -9.07 -3.61
CA LEU A 144 -16.60 -8.30 -3.59
C LEU A 144 -17.61 -8.88 -2.59
N TYR A 145 -17.78 -10.21 -2.57
CA TYR A 145 -18.63 -10.87 -1.59
C TYR A 145 -18.17 -10.60 -0.16
N ALA A 146 -16.86 -10.72 0.10
CA ALA A 146 -16.28 -10.43 1.41
C ALA A 146 -16.46 -8.96 1.80
N PHE A 147 -16.31 -8.03 0.86
CA PHE A 147 -16.50 -6.60 1.09
C PHE A 147 -17.94 -6.24 1.44
N ILE A 148 -18.92 -6.78 0.71
CA ILE A 148 -20.35 -6.56 0.98
C ILE A 148 -20.70 -7.04 2.40
N LYS A 149 -20.13 -8.17 2.83
CA LYS A 149 -20.41 -8.79 4.14
C LYS A 149 -19.71 -8.10 5.32
N TYR A 150 -18.44 -7.73 5.17
CA TYR A 150 -17.60 -7.29 6.30
C TYR A 150 -17.26 -5.79 6.31
N LYS A 151 -17.42 -5.08 5.17
CA LYS A 151 -17.26 -3.62 5.01
C LYS A 151 -16.07 -3.00 5.77
N HIS A 152 -14.92 -3.66 5.73
CA HIS A 152 -13.70 -3.23 6.42
C HIS A 152 -12.74 -2.49 5.47
N GLU A 153 -11.87 -1.63 6.02
CA GLU A 153 -10.95 -0.77 5.25
C GLU A 153 -9.98 -1.56 4.35
N ILE A 154 -9.45 -2.68 4.84
CA ILE A 154 -8.56 -3.57 4.06
C ILE A 154 -9.30 -4.14 2.83
N LEU A 155 -10.52 -4.61 3.03
CA LEU A 155 -11.36 -5.13 1.95
C LEU A 155 -11.80 -4.01 0.99
N HIS A 156 -11.92 -2.78 1.49
CA HIS A 156 -12.26 -1.62 0.67
C HIS A 156 -11.18 -1.34 -0.38
N VAL A 157 -9.93 -1.22 0.05
CA VAL A 157 -8.78 -1.03 -0.85
C VAL A 157 -8.58 -2.25 -1.73
N GLY A 158 -8.66 -3.44 -1.14
CA GLY A 158 -8.50 -4.71 -1.85
C GLY A 158 -9.51 -4.93 -2.97
N THR A 159 -10.80 -4.76 -2.69
CA THR A 159 -11.88 -4.95 -3.67
C THR A 159 -11.80 -3.91 -4.78
N TYR A 160 -11.48 -2.66 -4.44
CA TYR A 160 -11.28 -1.63 -5.45
C TYR A 160 -10.13 -2.00 -6.39
N GLY A 161 -8.99 -2.42 -5.84
CA GLY A 161 -7.84 -2.88 -6.64
C GLY A 161 -8.20 -4.07 -7.53
N TYR A 162 -8.95 -5.04 -7.01
CA TYR A 162 -9.44 -6.19 -7.78
C TYR A 162 -10.35 -5.77 -8.93
N LEU A 163 -11.32 -4.89 -8.70
CA LEU A 163 -12.21 -4.36 -9.73
C LEU A 163 -11.41 -3.57 -10.78
N PHE A 164 -10.47 -2.74 -10.34
CA PHE A 164 -9.61 -1.96 -11.23
C PHE A 164 -8.81 -2.86 -12.18
N ILE A 165 -8.06 -3.83 -11.64
CA ILE A 165 -7.21 -4.73 -12.43
C ILE A 165 -8.06 -5.67 -13.30
N THR A 166 -9.16 -6.21 -12.76
CA THR A 166 -10.03 -7.13 -13.51
C THR A 166 -10.68 -6.44 -14.69
N GLY A 167 -11.14 -5.20 -14.52
CA GLY A 167 -11.69 -4.43 -15.64
C GLY A 167 -10.66 -4.14 -16.72
N LEU A 168 -9.42 -3.85 -16.36
CA LEU A 168 -8.31 -3.72 -17.32
C LEU A 168 -8.10 -5.00 -18.11
N MET A 169 -8.08 -6.15 -17.45
CA MET A 169 -7.87 -7.44 -18.12
C MET A 169 -9.04 -7.85 -18.99
N ILE A 170 -10.29 -7.58 -18.55
CA ILE A 170 -11.49 -7.81 -19.37
C ILE A 170 -11.45 -6.96 -20.63
N LEU A 171 -11.16 -5.65 -20.50
CA LEU A 171 -11.02 -4.77 -21.64
C LEU A 171 -9.93 -5.25 -22.58
N GLY A 172 -8.74 -5.55 -22.07
CA GLY A 172 -7.63 -6.11 -22.86
C GLY A 172 -8.00 -7.40 -23.60
N SER A 173 -8.78 -8.28 -22.97
CA SER A 173 -9.26 -9.51 -23.63
C SER A 173 -10.29 -9.28 -24.72
N ILE A 174 -11.09 -8.21 -24.65
CA ILE A 174 -12.16 -7.91 -25.61
C ILE A 174 -11.65 -7.05 -26.77
N THR A 175 -10.85 -6.03 -26.47
CA THR A 175 -10.42 -5.05 -27.47
C THR A 175 -9.15 -5.47 -28.19
N SER A 176 -8.29 -6.30 -27.59
CA SER A 176 -6.96 -6.69 -28.12
C SER A 176 -6.06 -5.51 -28.53
N ILE A 177 -6.42 -4.30 -28.11
CA ILE A 177 -5.70 -3.05 -28.33
C ILE A 177 -4.92 -2.72 -27.06
N GLU A 178 -3.68 -2.25 -27.23
CA GLU A 178 -2.84 -1.86 -26.11
C GLU A 178 -3.48 -0.71 -25.31
N PRO A 179 -3.29 -0.67 -23.98
CA PRO A 179 -3.89 0.35 -23.13
C PRO A 179 -3.61 1.79 -23.57
N GLU A 180 -2.43 2.03 -24.15
CA GLU A 180 -1.98 3.36 -24.57
C GLU A 180 -2.72 3.91 -25.79
N ASP A 181 -3.24 3.04 -26.65
CA ASP A 181 -3.90 3.42 -27.92
C ASP A 181 -5.42 3.60 -27.79
N SER A 182 -5.98 3.45 -26.59
CA SER A 182 -7.44 3.41 -26.40
C SER A 182 -7.94 4.23 -25.23
N VAL A 183 -8.81 5.20 -25.56
CA VAL A 183 -9.57 6.05 -24.62
C VAL A 183 -10.50 5.22 -23.71
N VAL A 184 -10.82 3.98 -24.09
CA VAL A 184 -11.74 3.12 -23.34
C VAL A 184 -11.20 2.78 -21.94
N TYR A 185 -9.88 2.61 -21.78
CA TYR A 185 -9.29 2.25 -20.48
C TYR A 185 -9.42 3.38 -19.44
N PRO A 186 -9.05 4.64 -19.74
CA PRO A 186 -9.28 5.74 -18.81
C PRO A 186 -10.76 6.03 -18.56
N LEU A 187 -11.63 5.87 -19.57
CA LEU A 187 -13.07 6.03 -19.39
C LEU A 187 -13.62 5.01 -18.39
N TYR A 188 -13.16 3.75 -18.46
CA TYR A 188 -13.50 2.75 -17.46
C TYR A 188 -13.06 3.17 -16.04
N TRP A 189 -11.86 3.73 -15.89
CA TRP A 189 -11.38 4.22 -14.60
C TRP A 189 -12.23 5.38 -14.06
N ILE A 190 -12.64 6.31 -14.93
CA ILE A 190 -13.54 7.40 -14.57
C ILE A 190 -14.90 6.86 -14.11
N ILE A 191 -15.46 5.88 -14.82
CA ILE A 191 -16.74 5.24 -14.44
C ILE A 191 -16.59 4.54 -13.08
N LEU A 192 -15.54 3.74 -12.90
CA LEU A 192 -15.29 3.03 -11.65
C LEU A 192 -15.10 3.99 -10.47
N ALA A 193 -14.32 5.05 -10.65
CA ALA A 193 -14.14 6.11 -9.65
C ALA A 193 -15.45 6.86 -9.38
N SER A 194 -16.31 7.06 -10.39
CA SER A 194 -17.63 7.68 -10.23
C SER A 194 -18.56 6.83 -9.37
N ILE A 195 -18.60 5.52 -9.60
CA ILE A 195 -19.39 4.59 -8.79
C ILE A 195 -18.89 4.63 -7.33
N TRP A 196 -17.57 4.58 -7.14
CA TRP A 196 -16.98 4.59 -5.79
C TRP A 196 -17.17 5.92 -5.06
N MET A 197 -17.11 7.04 -5.80
CA MET A 197 -17.44 8.36 -5.30
C MET A 197 -18.91 8.42 -4.85
N TYR A 198 -19.83 7.88 -5.65
CA TYR A 198 -21.26 7.85 -5.32
C TYR A 198 -21.56 6.99 -4.09
N LEU A 199 -20.92 5.83 -3.96
CA LEU A 199 -21.02 4.98 -2.77
C LEU A 199 -20.48 5.69 -1.52
N SER A 200 -19.42 6.48 -1.67
CA SER A 200 -18.83 7.28 -0.59
C SER A 200 -19.73 8.43 -0.18
N TRP A 201 -20.33 9.12 -1.14
CA TRP A 201 -21.27 10.21 -0.89
C TRP A 201 -22.54 9.71 -0.20
N SER A 202 -23.11 8.58 -0.66
CA SER A 202 -24.26 7.93 -0.01
C SER A 202 -23.95 7.29 1.35
N ARG A 203 -22.72 7.42 1.86
CA ARG A 203 -22.25 6.88 3.16
C ARG A 203 -22.39 5.35 3.27
N MET A 204 -22.44 4.65 2.14
CA MET A 204 -22.51 3.19 2.10
C MET A 204 -21.16 2.53 2.44
N ILE A 205 -20.07 3.28 2.25
CA ILE A 205 -18.68 2.89 2.48
C ILE A 205 -17.95 3.97 3.29
N ASN A 206 -16.71 3.70 3.71
CA ASN A 206 -15.89 4.69 4.41
C ASN A 206 -15.62 5.90 3.49
N GLN A 207 -16.18 7.05 3.85
CA GLN A 207 -16.14 8.26 3.04
C GLN A 207 -14.71 8.72 2.74
N THR A 208 -13.83 8.77 3.75
CA THR A 208 -12.49 9.32 3.59
C THR A 208 -11.66 8.47 2.63
N LEU A 209 -11.68 7.15 2.82
CA LEU A 209 -10.96 6.23 1.94
C LEU A 209 -11.56 6.21 0.54
N GLY A 210 -12.89 6.24 0.44
CA GLY A 210 -13.56 6.17 -0.85
C GLY A 210 -13.36 7.44 -1.68
N TYR A 211 -13.37 8.61 -1.04
CA TYR A 211 -12.98 9.88 -1.67
C TYR A 211 -11.50 9.90 -2.06
N LEU A 212 -10.60 9.38 -1.23
CA LEU A 212 -9.17 9.30 -1.55
C LEU A 212 -8.92 8.41 -2.78
N ILE A 213 -9.49 7.20 -2.78
CA ILE A 213 -9.38 6.25 -3.89
C ILE A 213 -9.95 6.86 -5.17
N SER A 214 -11.15 7.44 -5.11
CA SER A 214 -11.79 8.02 -6.28
C SER A 214 -11.00 9.21 -6.83
N ALA A 215 -10.54 10.11 -5.96
CA ALA A 215 -9.70 11.25 -6.34
C ALA A 215 -8.37 10.81 -6.98
N ALA A 216 -7.71 9.79 -6.42
CA ALA A 216 -6.48 9.24 -6.96
C ALA A 216 -6.72 8.61 -8.34
N THR A 217 -7.78 7.82 -8.51
CA THR A 217 -8.10 7.19 -9.79
C THR A 217 -8.50 8.20 -10.86
N TYR A 218 -9.26 9.24 -10.50
CA TYR A 218 -9.54 10.32 -11.44
C TYR A 218 -8.27 11.01 -11.91
N PHE A 219 -7.37 11.34 -10.98
CA PHE A 219 -6.08 11.92 -11.32
C PHE A 219 -5.30 11.00 -12.28
N LEU A 220 -5.15 9.71 -11.93
CA LEU A 220 -4.47 8.74 -12.79
C LEU A 220 -5.13 8.61 -14.17
N ALA A 221 -6.46 8.63 -14.27
CA ALA A 221 -7.17 8.57 -15.55
C ALA A 221 -6.88 9.79 -16.43
N THR A 222 -6.90 11.00 -15.85
CA THR A 222 -6.59 12.23 -16.60
C THR A 222 -5.14 12.27 -17.07
N GLN A 223 -4.20 11.82 -16.24
CA GLN A 223 -2.77 11.76 -16.58
C GLN A 223 -2.49 10.70 -17.65
N PHE A 224 -3.14 9.54 -17.55
CA PHE A 224 -3.03 8.50 -18.57
C PHE A 224 -3.54 8.98 -19.93
N LEU A 225 -4.71 9.64 -19.98
CA LEU A 225 -5.21 10.27 -21.22
C LEU A 225 -4.24 11.30 -21.81
N PHE A 226 -3.54 12.05 -20.97
CA PHE A 226 -2.57 13.04 -21.44
C PHE A 226 -1.31 12.37 -22.03
N ILE A 227 -0.80 11.32 -21.38
CA ILE A 227 0.39 10.57 -21.81
C ILE A 227 0.11 9.79 -23.10
N SER A 228 -1.10 9.23 -23.25
CA SER A 228 -1.58 8.53 -24.45
C SER A 228 -1.87 9.45 -25.65
N ASP A 229 -1.42 10.70 -25.62
CA ASP A 229 -1.64 11.74 -26.63
C ASP A 229 -3.12 12.13 -26.90
N GLU A 230 -4.05 11.59 -26.11
CA GLU A 230 -5.49 11.89 -26.13
C GLU A 230 -5.84 13.14 -25.30
N ARG A 231 -5.08 14.22 -25.56
CA ARG A 231 -5.06 15.45 -24.76
C ARG A 231 -6.41 16.13 -24.65
N PHE A 232 -7.21 16.09 -25.72
CA PHE A 232 -8.56 16.68 -25.73
C PHE A 232 -9.47 16.03 -24.67
N PHE A 233 -9.47 14.70 -24.59
CA PHE A 233 -10.26 13.97 -23.61
C PHE A 233 -9.75 14.18 -22.19
N SER A 234 -8.43 14.28 -22.00
CA SER A 234 -7.84 14.62 -20.70
C SER A 234 -8.34 15.98 -20.20
N TYR A 235 -8.29 17.03 -21.03
CA TYR A 235 -8.76 18.37 -20.65
C TYR A 235 -10.26 18.41 -20.38
N LEU A 236 -11.07 17.72 -21.19
CA LEU A 236 -12.51 17.62 -20.98
C LEU A 236 -12.84 16.91 -19.66
N ALA A 237 -12.17 15.80 -19.37
CA ALA A 237 -12.34 15.06 -18.13
C ALA A 237 -11.97 15.93 -16.92
N THR A 238 -10.83 16.64 -16.96
CA THR A 238 -10.43 17.54 -15.87
C THR A 238 -11.41 18.69 -15.66
N MET A 239 -11.94 19.28 -16.73
CA MET A 239 -12.97 20.34 -16.65
C MET A 239 -14.25 19.89 -15.93
N VAL A 240 -14.56 18.60 -15.93
CA VAL A 240 -15.73 18.05 -15.21
C VAL A 240 -15.33 17.59 -13.80
N ILE A 241 -14.24 16.83 -13.68
CA ILE A 241 -13.82 16.18 -12.44
C ILE A 241 -13.40 17.21 -11.38
N ALA A 242 -12.57 18.20 -11.74
CA ALA A 242 -12.05 19.15 -10.76
C ALA A 242 -13.16 20.01 -10.12
N PRO A 243 -14.11 20.58 -10.87
CA PRO A 243 -15.27 21.25 -10.28
C PRO A 243 -16.16 20.30 -9.49
N LEU A 244 -16.35 19.06 -9.93
CA LEU A 244 -17.16 18.08 -9.20
C LEU A 244 -16.55 17.75 -7.83
N LEU A 245 -15.23 17.51 -7.77
CA LEU A 245 -14.53 17.28 -6.51
C LEU A 245 -14.59 18.52 -5.59
N ALA A 246 -14.43 19.72 -6.13
CA ALA A 246 -14.56 20.96 -5.38
C ALA A 246 -15.99 21.18 -4.87
N TRP A 247 -17.01 20.86 -5.67
CA TRP A 247 -18.41 20.96 -5.28
C TRP A 247 -18.77 20.01 -4.14
N ILE A 248 -18.36 18.74 -4.24
CA ILE A 248 -18.58 17.76 -3.17
C ILE A 248 -17.79 18.17 -1.91
N PHE A 249 -16.58 18.75 -2.06
CA PHE A 249 -15.82 19.30 -0.95
C PHE A 249 -16.57 20.41 -0.21
N LEU A 250 -17.28 21.29 -0.91
CA LEU A 250 -18.08 22.35 -0.27
C LEU A 250 -19.22 21.78 0.61
N GLN A 251 -19.74 20.59 0.28
CA GLN A 251 -20.78 19.92 1.05
C GLN A 251 -20.21 19.14 2.23
N ASP A 252 -19.25 18.25 1.99
CA ASP A 252 -18.77 17.27 2.98
C ASP A 252 -17.50 17.70 3.72
N ARG A 253 -16.77 18.70 3.21
CA ARG A 253 -15.54 19.28 3.79
C ARG A 253 -14.46 18.26 4.16
N ARG A 254 -14.32 17.19 3.36
CA ARG A 254 -13.27 16.16 3.55
C ARG A 254 -12.03 16.49 2.73
N TRP A 255 -10.86 16.47 3.37
CA TRP A 255 -9.59 16.83 2.75
C TRP A 255 -9.21 16.06 1.46
N PRO A 256 -9.55 14.76 1.24
CA PRO A 256 -9.12 14.06 0.04
C PRO A 256 -9.71 14.65 -1.25
N LEU A 257 -10.91 15.22 -1.16
CA LEU A 257 -11.59 15.86 -2.29
C LEU A 257 -10.88 17.14 -2.71
N LEU A 258 -10.47 17.96 -1.74
CA LEU A 258 -9.71 19.18 -1.99
C LEU A 258 -8.35 18.86 -2.60
N LEU A 259 -7.65 17.87 -2.04
CA LEU A 259 -6.36 17.42 -2.56
C LEU A 259 -6.49 16.92 -4.00
N GLY A 260 -7.50 16.10 -4.30
CA GLY A 260 -7.77 15.63 -5.66
C GLY A 260 -8.07 16.76 -6.64
N ALA A 261 -8.93 17.71 -6.26
CA ALA A 261 -9.28 18.86 -7.09
C ALA A 261 -8.06 19.73 -7.40
N VAL A 262 -7.26 20.05 -6.37
CA VAL A 262 -6.06 20.88 -6.51
C VAL A 262 -4.99 20.18 -7.36
N LEU A 263 -4.69 18.91 -7.09
CA LEU A 263 -3.70 18.16 -7.87
C LEU A 263 -4.09 18.06 -9.34
N THR A 264 -5.32 17.63 -9.63
CA THR A 264 -5.80 17.49 -11.02
C THR A 264 -5.76 18.83 -11.75
N THR A 265 -6.23 19.91 -11.12
CA THR A 265 -6.20 21.24 -11.73
C THR A 265 -4.76 21.72 -11.97
N THR A 266 -3.87 21.51 -11.01
CA THR A 266 -2.48 22.01 -11.08
C THR A 266 -1.70 21.31 -12.19
N PHE A 267 -1.75 19.97 -12.24
CA PHE A 267 -1.04 19.20 -13.25
C PHE A 267 -1.60 19.46 -14.64
N THR A 268 -2.93 19.35 -14.83
CA THR A 268 -3.53 19.57 -16.15
C THR A 268 -3.34 21.01 -16.65
N THR A 269 -3.34 22.01 -15.78
CA THR A 269 -3.04 23.40 -16.20
C THR A 269 -1.58 23.52 -16.63
N GLY A 270 -0.64 22.94 -15.88
CA GLY A 270 0.77 22.91 -16.25
C GLY A 270 1.03 22.20 -17.58
N GLU A 271 0.36 21.06 -17.79
CA GLU A 271 0.37 20.29 -19.03
C GLU A 271 -0.19 21.08 -20.23
N PHE A 272 -1.33 21.73 -20.05
CA PHE A 272 -1.95 22.57 -21.07
C PHE A 272 -1.03 23.72 -21.49
N VAL A 273 -0.43 24.40 -20.51
CA VAL A 273 0.55 25.47 -20.73
C VAL A 273 1.78 24.93 -21.46
N ALA A 274 2.34 23.79 -21.02
CA ALA A 274 3.51 23.18 -21.64
C ALA A 274 3.24 22.80 -23.11
N ALA A 275 2.06 22.23 -23.37
CA ALA A 275 1.64 21.82 -24.71
C ALA A 275 1.37 23.02 -25.64
N THR A 276 0.91 24.15 -25.11
CA THR A 276 0.57 25.35 -25.92
C THR A 276 1.74 26.28 -26.16
N LEU A 277 2.61 26.48 -25.17
CA LEU A 277 3.71 27.45 -25.25
C LEU A 277 5.03 26.85 -25.74
N GLY A 278 5.18 25.53 -25.70
CA GLY A 278 6.39 24.83 -26.15
C GLY A 278 7.60 25.03 -25.23
N GLY A 279 8.19 23.93 -24.78
CA GLY A 279 9.41 23.93 -23.96
C GLY A 279 9.18 24.18 -22.45
N SER A 280 10.23 23.93 -21.67
CA SER A 280 10.19 23.98 -20.19
C SER A 280 9.94 25.38 -19.63
N LEU A 281 10.37 26.43 -20.34
CA LEU A 281 10.21 27.82 -19.89
C LEU A 281 8.75 28.30 -20.01
N GLY A 282 8.05 27.90 -21.08
CA GLY A 282 6.62 28.20 -21.27
C GLY A 282 5.75 27.55 -20.20
N ALA A 283 6.03 26.28 -19.89
CA ALA A 283 5.39 25.51 -18.81
C ALA A 283 5.50 26.23 -17.45
N LEU A 284 6.70 26.69 -17.09
CA LEU A 284 6.95 27.41 -15.83
C LEU A 284 6.22 28.76 -15.77
N LEU A 285 6.21 29.51 -16.88
CA LEU A 285 5.56 30.82 -16.94
C LEU A 285 4.03 30.73 -16.86
N GLY A 286 3.40 29.75 -17.52
CA GLY A 286 1.95 29.60 -17.38
C GLY A 286 1.54 28.93 -16.07
N LEU A 287 2.36 28.07 -15.47
CA LEU A 287 2.11 27.59 -14.10
C LEU A 287 2.16 28.76 -13.10
N LEU A 288 3.13 29.67 -13.26
CA LEU A 288 3.20 30.91 -12.49
C LEU A 288 1.97 31.79 -12.69
N ALA A 289 1.55 32.01 -13.95
CA ALA A 289 0.38 32.82 -14.27
C ALA A 289 -0.92 32.21 -13.71
N ALA A 290 -1.10 30.90 -13.82
CA ALA A 290 -2.23 30.17 -13.24
C ALA A 290 -2.22 30.25 -11.71
N GLY A 291 -1.06 30.08 -11.07
CA GLY A 291 -0.89 30.24 -9.63
C GLY A 291 -1.26 31.65 -9.16
N ILE A 292 -0.79 32.68 -9.86
CA ILE A 292 -1.14 34.08 -9.58
C ILE A 292 -2.65 34.29 -9.76
N ALA A 293 -3.26 33.79 -10.84
CA ALA A 293 -4.69 33.91 -11.08
C ALA A 293 -5.51 33.24 -9.95
N LEU A 294 -5.11 32.06 -9.50
CA LEU A 294 -5.77 31.34 -8.39
C LEU A 294 -5.63 32.10 -7.06
N ILE A 295 -4.45 32.60 -6.73
CA ILE A 295 -4.22 33.41 -5.51
C ILE A 295 -5.08 34.68 -5.56
N THR A 296 -5.10 35.36 -6.70
CA THR A 296 -5.86 36.60 -6.88
C THR A 296 -7.36 36.34 -6.74
N THR A 297 -7.86 35.26 -7.36
CA THR A 297 -9.27 34.86 -7.28
C THR A 297 -9.65 34.47 -5.84
N SER A 298 -8.76 33.76 -5.14
CA SER A 298 -8.93 33.41 -3.72
C SER A 298 -8.99 34.66 -2.84
N MET A 299 -8.09 35.64 -3.03
CA MET A 299 -8.11 36.90 -2.30
C MET A 299 -9.40 37.70 -2.53
N VAL A 300 -9.90 37.74 -3.77
CA VAL A 300 -11.17 38.40 -4.12
C VAL A 300 -12.36 37.69 -3.46
N ALA A 301 -12.38 36.35 -3.48
CA ALA A 301 -13.42 35.55 -2.84
C ALA A 301 -13.45 35.77 -1.31
N ILE A 302 -12.28 35.77 -0.66
CA ILE A 302 -12.16 36.06 0.78
C ILE A 302 -12.64 37.47 1.10
N ARG A 303 -12.27 38.47 0.30
CA ARG A 303 -12.72 39.86 0.47
C ARG A 303 -14.24 40.03 0.31
N LYS A 304 -14.87 39.30 -0.60
CA LYS A 304 -16.33 39.33 -0.80
C LYS A 304 -17.13 38.56 0.26
N SER A 305 -16.47 37.69 1.02
CA SER A 305 -17.10 36.89 2.09
C SER A 305 -17.08 37.56 3.47
N ARG A 306 -16.36 38.68 3.61
CA ARG A 306 -16.46 39.62 4.74
C ARG A 306 -17.53 40.65 4.47
#